data_AF-A0A3N1MMN4-F1
#
_entry.id   AF-A0A3N1MMN4-F1
#
_cell.length_a   1.000
_cell.length_b   1.000
_cell.length_c   1.000
_cell.angle_alpha   90.00
_cell.angle_beta   90.00
_cell.angle_gamma   90.00
#
_symmetry.space_group_name_H-M   'P 1'
#
loop_
_entity.id
_entity.type
_entity.pdbx_description
1 polymer ?
#
loop_
_entity_poly.entity_id
_entity_poly.type
_entity_poly.pdbx_seq_one_letter_code
_entity_poly.pdbx_strand_id
1 'polypeptide(L)'
;MHAAVRLGRLIRRRRVDARLYRTVAAALTTATGTEVAGEHEREVFEDAVGLMAAVTTKDFALKFFDPAQPWHAAYTELQTVVESILQRPAARQVRILWLYLRPTAAHLRARILQQEANTGAGRFAHDYPLTPWVLARYGDWRDLPQPHSSYLVASRDTVHTAYETGLEVERIVASEDGKPVVEVICARGHIWARHRTVRASLRKAPRCPSCPVHLPTPGKTDLATTHPGLASSFDYRGNNGLSAWDIKAGSSETYWWICASGHRFDTTASNRTSAGVSCRYCNGRDVLPGYNDLWTTAPHIAIEWHPENLDKVSRTSSGSNRPERWLCSRGHDEIDRVRVRVNRGGCDTCRKSVRAVPKNNLAVTHPEVAALWHPTENGDLLPIHITHGSREQVVWICDQGHAWKGRIDRKVAGYKCGPCSHRELRVGVNDIATLHPVLATEWHPWRNNLKEPADLMPGTDLHWWRCTAAGHDYRQSVPNRLKAGGCPDCPRDIRILPAR
;
A
#
# COMPACT_ATOMS: atom_id res chain seq x y z
N MET A 1 29.79 -55.98 19.94
CA MET A 1 30.24 -54.79 20.73
C MET A 1 30.21 -53.48 19.93
N HIS A 2 30.73 -53.44 18.69
CA HIS A 2 30.76 -52.20 17.88
C HIS A 2 29.38 -51.60 17.54
N ALA A 3 28.39 -52.41 17.17
CA ALA A 3 27.04 -51.92 16.83
C ALA A 3 26.31 -51.29 18.03
N ALA A 4 26.40 -51.89 19.22
CA ALA A 4 25.80 -51.33 20.44
C ALA A 4 26.40 -49.95 20.79
N VAL A 5 27.72 -49.80 20.70
CA VAL A 5 28.40 -48.51 20.90
C VAL A 5 27.96 -47.49 19.86
N ARG A 6 27.82 -47.91 18.59
CA ARG A 6 27.34 -47.05 17.50
C ARG A 6 25.90 -46.59 17.75
N LEU A 7 25.00 -47.49 18.13
CA LEU A 7 23.62 -47.16 18.51
C LEU A 7 23.56 -46.15 19.66
N GLY A 8 24.35 -46.38 20.73
CA GLY A 8 24.44 -45.44 21.84
C GLY A 8 24.96 -44.05 21.45
N ARG A 9 25.82 -43.94 20.43
CA ARG A 9 26.21 -42.63 19.85
C ARG A 9 25.09 -41.98 19.05
N LEU A 10 24.33 -42.74 18.27
CA LEU A 10 23.21 -42.23 17.49
C LEU A 10 22.09 -41.69 18.38
N ILE A 11 21.73 -42.42 19.44
CA ILE A 11 20.71 -42.01 20.43
C ILE A 11 21.13 -40.71 21.11
N ARG A 12 22.37 -40.62 21.62
CA ARG A 12 22.89 -39.38 22.26
C ARG A 12 22.87 -38.17 21.34
N ARG A 13 23.09 -38.39 20.03
CA ARG A 13 23.02 -37.34 19.00
C ARG A 13 21.60 -37.09 18.48
N ARG A 14 20.58 -37.75 19.05
CA ARG A 14 19.17 -37.68 18.61
C ARG A 14 18.99 -37.99 17.12
N ARG A 15 19.81 -38.91 16.59
CA ARG A 15 19.78 -39.32 15.18
C ARG A 15 18.89 -40.53 14.93
N VAL A 16 18.39 -41.19 15.97
CA VAL A 16 17.49 -42.35 15.88
C VAL A 16 16.46 -42.27 16.99
N ASP A 17 15.29 -42.84 16.75
CA ASP A 17 14.26 -43.05 17.74
C ASP A 17 13.77 -44.51 17.76
N ALA A 18 12.87 -44.82 18.69
CA ALA A 18 12.33 -46.16 18.85
C ALA A 18 11.51 -46.63 17.63
N ARG A 19 10.86 -45.70 16.91
CA ARG A 19 10.02 -46.05 15.77
C ARG A 19 10.87 -46.42 14.56
N LEU A 20 11.89 -45.61 14.25
CA LEU A 20 12.88 -45.93 13.22
C LEU A 20 13.49 -47.31 13.46
N TYR A 21 13.97 -47.56 14.69
CA TYR A 21 14.56 -48.85 15.04
C TYR A 21 13.59 -50.01 14.81
N ARG A 22 12.35 -49.89 15.31
CA ARG A 22 11.33 -50.93 15.13
C ARG A 22 10.99 -51.16 13.66
N THR A 23 10.87 -50.10 12.86
CA THR A 23 10.61 -50.19 11.43
C THR A 23 11.74 -50.92 10.69
N VAL A 24 13.00 -50.56 10.96
CA VAL A 24 14.15 -51.20 10.31
C VAL A 24 14.31 -52.65 10.76
N ALA A 25 14.22 -52.93 12.07
CA ALA A 25 14.33 -54.28 12.60
C ALA A 25 13.24 -55.20 12.03
N ALA A 26 11.98 -54.73 11.99
CA ALA A 26 10.88 -55.50 11.41
C ALA A 26 11.07 -55.79 9.91
N ALA A 27 11.67 -54.86 9.16
CA ALA A 27 11.98 -55.04 7.75
C ALA A 27 13.04 -56.12 7.50
N LEU A 28 13.95 -56.32 8.47
CA LEU A 28 15.05 -57.28 8.38
C LEU A 28 14.65 -58.69 8.85
N THR A 29 13.85 -58.81 9.92
CA THR A 29 13.47 -60.12 10.52
C THR A 29 12.53 -60.97 9.68
N THR A 30 11.67 -60.36 8.87
CA THR A 30 10.65 -61.08 8.09
C THR A 30 11.16 -61.58 6.74
N ALA A 31 12.45 -61.44 6.45
CA ALA A 31 13.09 -61.87 5.19
C ALA A 31 13.78 -63.24 5.30
N THR A 32 13.94 -63.77 6.51
CA THR A 32 14.75 -64.96 6.82
C THR A 32 13.83 -66.06 7.34
N GLY A 33 13.36 -66.88 6.40
CA GLY A 33 12.45 -68.00 6.67
C GLY A 33 13.09 -69.20 7.38
N THR A 34 14.11 -69.04 8.23
CA THR A 34 14.76 -70.16 8.91
C THR A 34 15.18 -69.81 10.34
N GLU A 35 14.66 -70.60 11.28
CA GLU A 35 14.96 -70.57 12.70
C GLU A 35 16.43 -70.94 12.97
N VAL A 36 17.29 -69.94 13.11
CA VAL A 36 18.53 -70.02 13.91
C VAL A 36 18.58 -68.76 14.77
N ALA A 37 17.98 -68.83 15.97
CA ALA A 37 17.55 -67.64 16.71
C ALA A 37 18.68 -66.71 17.22
N GLY A 38 19.92 -67.19 17.36
CA GLY A 38 21.01 -66.42 17.99
C GLY A 38 21.89 -65.60 17.04
N GLU A 39 22.45 -66.23 16.00
CA GLU A 39 23.32 -65.54 15.02
C GLU A 39 22.51 -64.58 14.13
N HIS A 40 21.29 -64.99 13.80
CA HIS A 40 20.38 -64.18 13.00
C HIS A 40 19.95 -62.87 13.71
N GLU A 41 19.73 -62.89 15.02
CA GLU A 41 19.36 -61.69 15.78
C GLU A 41 20.52 -60.69 15.86
N ARG A 42 21.77 -61.20 15.98
CA ARG A 42 22.96 -60.36 15.98
C ARG A 42 23.18 -59.69 14.62
N GLU A 43 23.08 -60.43 13.53
CA GLU A 43 23.20 -59.87 12.17
C GLU A 43 22.13 -58.82 11.90
N VAL A 44 20.86 -59.11 12.23
CA VAL A 44 19.75 -58.15 12.12
C VAL A 44 20.03 -56.89 12.92
N PHE A 45 20.59 -57.01 14.12
CA PHE A 45 20.96 -55.85 14.93
C PHE A 45 22.10 -55.03 14.30
N GLU A 46 23.15 -55.67 13.80
CA GLU A 46 24.28 -55.00 13.16
C GLU A 46 23.83 -54.27 11.88
N ASP A 47 23.04 -54.94 11.03
CA ASP A 47 22.41 -54.38 9.82
C ASP A 47 21.48 -53.21 10.16
N ALA A 48 20.60 -53.37 11.16
CA ALA A 48 19.67 -52.31 11.56
C ALA A 48 20.42 -51.05 12.01
N VAL A 49 21.45 -51.21 12.83
CA VAL A 49 22.29 -50.08 13.27
C VAL A 49 23.05 -49.46 12.10
N GLY A 50 23.55 -50.28 11.17
CA GLY A 50 24.22 -49.81 9.94
C GLY A 50 23.29 -48.95 9.08
N LEU A 51 22.10 -49.45 8.77
CA LEU A 51 21.09 -48.76 7.98
C LEU A 51 20.67 -47.45 8.63
N MET A 52 20.25 -47.49 9.90
CA MET A 52 19.86 -46.28 10.64
C MET A 52 20.98 -45.25 10.65
N ALA A 53 22.23 -45.67 10.83
CA ALA A 53 23.37 -44.75 10.83
C ALA A 53 23.62 -44.12 9.45
N ALA A 54 23.33 -44.81 8.35
CA ALA A 54 23.50 -44.31 6.99
C ALA A 54 22.37 -43.35 6.61
N VAL A 55 21.11 -43.77 6.82
CA VAL A 55 19.93 -42.98 6.43
C VAL A 55 19.68 -41.77 7.32
N THR A 56 20.40 -41.58 8.42
CA THR A 56 20.25 -40.42 9.32
C THR A 56 21.43 -39.45 9.25
N THR A 57 22.32 -39.62 8.25
CA THR A 57 23.47 -38.71 8.08
C THR A 57 23.03 -37.35 7.59
N LYS A 58 23.91 -36.35 7.77
CA LYS A 58 23.64 -35.00 7.28
C LYS A 58 23.47 -34.98 5.77
N ASP A 59 24.40 -35.59 5.06
CA ASP A 59 24.44 -35.57 3.61
C ASP A 59 23.27 -36.34 3.00
N PHE A 60 22.91 -37.50 3.56
CA PHE A 60 21.71 -38.22 3.14
C PHE A 60 20.46 -37.36 3.30
N ALA A 61 20.26 -36.72 4.46
CA ALA A 61 19.07 -35.91 4.69
C ALA A 61 19.00 -34.70 3.75
N LEU A 62 20.12 -34.03 3.48
CA LEU A 62 20.16 -32.90 2.54
C LEU A 62 19.84 -33.34 1.11
N LYS A 63 20.34 -34.49 0.69
CA LYS A 63 20.15 -34.97 -0.68
C LYS A 63 18.77 -35.60 -0.88
N PHE A 64 18.37 -36.51 0.01
CA PHE A 64 17.07 -37.18 -0.06
C PHE A 64 15.89 -36.21 0.03
N PHE A 65 15.97 -35.21 0.91
CA PHE A 65 14.92 -34.22 1.09
C PHE A 65 15.15 -32.92 0.30
N ASP A 66 16.02 -32.93 -0.71
CA ASP A 66 16.21 -31.79 -1.61
C ASP A 66 14.91 -31.53 -2.40
N PRO A 67 14.25 -30.38 -2.23
CA PRO A 67 12.98 -30.10 -2.90
C PRO A 67 13.07 -30.01 -4.44
N ALA A 68 14.28 -29.82 -5.00
CA ALA A 68 14.51 -29.83 -6.44
C ALA A 68 14.76 -31.24 -7.00
N GLN A 69 15.17 -32.20 -6.17
CA GLN A 69 15.51 -33.55 -6.61
C GLN A 69 14.26 -34.34 -7.03
N PRO A 70 14.25 -34.94 -8.23
CA PRO A 70 13.16 -35.83 -8.63
C PRO A 70 13.05 -37.04 -7.69
N TRP A 71 11.82 -37.41 -7.31
CA TRP A 71 11.59 -38.52 -6.37
C TRP A 71 12.16 -39.88 -6.84
N HIS A 72 12.24 -40.13 -8.15
CA HIS A 72 12.88 -41.36 -8.66
C HIS A 72 14.38 -41.39 -8.35
N ALA A 73 15.07 -40.25 -8.42
CA ALA A 73 16.49 -40.16 -8.09
C ALA A 73 16.71 -40.35 -6.58
N ALA A 74 15.84 -39.79 -5.73
CA ALA A 74 15.86 -40.02 -4.29
C ALA A 74 15.62 -41.49 -3.92
N TYR A 75 14.73 -42.17 -4.65
CA TYR A 75 14.50 -43.60 -4.48
C TYR A 75 15.73 -44.43 -4.85
N THR A 76 16.37 -44.15 -5.99
CA THR A 76 17.62 -44.82 -6.42
C THR A 76 18.75 -44.59 -5.42
N GLU A 77 18.84 -43.39 -4.84
CA GLU A 77 19.82 -43.09 -3.79
C GLU A 77 19.56 -43.91 -2.53
N LEU A 78 18.32 -43.97 -2.05
CA LEU A 78 17.96 -44.82 -0.91
C LEU A 78 18.29 -46.28 -1.20
N GLN A 79 17.97 -46.77 -2.40
CA GLN A 79 18.32 -48.12 -2.82
C GLN A 79 19.83 -48.37 -2.75
N THR A 80 20.63 -47.46 -3.32
CA THR A 80 22.10 -47.56 -3.31
C THR A 80 22.63 -47.61 -1.88
N VAL A 81 22.14 -46.74 -0.99
CA VAL A 81 22.56 -46.71 0.42
C VAL A 81 22.21 -48.03 1.11
N VAL A 82 20.97 -48.50 1.00
CA VAL A 82 20.51 -49.72 1.67
C VAL A 82 21.26 -50.94 1.17
N GLU A 83 21.39 -51.11 -0.15
CA GLU A 83 22.07 -52.26 -0.75
C GLU A 83 23.58 -52.23 -0.49
N SER A 84 24.19 -51.04 -0.36
CA SER A 84 25.60 -50.91 0.06
C SER A 84 25.85 -51.31 1.52
N ILE A 85 24.85 -51.16 2.40
CA ILE A 85 25.00 -51.58 3.80
C ILE A 85 24.73 -53.08 3.91
N LEU A 86 23.68 -53.58 3.26
CA LEU A 86 23.29 -54.99 3.35
C LEU A 86 24.09 -55.91 2.43
N GLN A 87 24.86 -55.35 1.48
CA GLN A 87 25.67 -56.08 0.50
C GLN A 87 24.84 -57.09 -0.32
N ARG A 88 23.57 -56.79 -0.57
CA ARG A 88 22.61 -57.62 -1.31
C ARG A 88 21.44 -56.79 -1.85
N PRO A 89 20.72 -57.26 -2.89
CA PRO A 89 19.46 -56.66 -3.31
C PRO A 89 18.46 -56.59 -2.15
N ALA A 90 17.87 -55.42 -1.94
CA ALA A 90 17.11 -55.12 -0.72
C ALA A 90 15.79 -54.38 -0.97
N ALA A 91 15.10 -54.72 -2.06
CA ALA A 91 13.90 -54.01 -2.53
C ALA A 91 12.83 -53.83 -1.44
N ARG A 92 12.65 -54.82 -0.57
CA ARG A 92 11.68 -54.76 0.53
C ARG A 92 12.08 -53.74 1.61
N GLN A 93 13.35 -53.77 2.04
CA GLN A 93 13.90 -52.85 3.03
C GLN A 93 13.89 -51.42 2.49
N VAL A 94 14.24 -51.24 1.21
CA VAL A 94 14.16 -49.95 0.51
C VAL A 94 12.73 -49.43 0.51
N ARG A 95 11.73 -50.25 0.11
CA ARG A 95 10.33 -49.84 0.12
C ARG A 95 9.82 -49.46 1.52
N ILE A 96 10.16 -50.24 2.55
CA ILE A 96 9.74 -49.94 3.93
C ILE A 96 10.34 -48.61 4.42
N LEU A 97 11.65 -48.41 4.21
CA LEU A 97 12.31 -47.15 4.55
C LEU A 97 11.75 -45.97 3.74
N TRP A 98 11.48 -46.18 2.45
CA TRP A 98 10.85 -45.18 1.58
C TRP A 98 9.51 -44.71 2.13
N LEU A 99 8.64 -45.64 2.55
CA LEU A 99 7.34 -45.31 3.11
C LEU A 99 7.44 -44.68 4.50
N TYR A 100 8.41 -45.10 5.33
CA TYR A 100 8.70 -44.46 6.61
C TYR A 100 9.18 -43.00 6.46
N LEU A 101 9.92 -42.68 5.39
CA LEU A 101 10.39 -41.31 5.13
C LEU A 101 9.29 -40.40 4.56
N ARG A 102 8.18 -40.96 4.06
CA ARG A 102 7.12 -40.21 3.38
C ARG A 102 6.47 -39.11 4.24
N PRO A 103 6.11 -39.35 5.52
CA PRO A 103 5.55 -38.30 6.36
C PRO A 103 6.49 -37.10 6.48
N THR A 104 7.77 -37.35 6.67
CA THR A 104 8.80 -36.31 6.73
C THR A 104 8.88 -35.50 5.43
N ALA A 105 8.84 -36.18 4.28
CA ALA A 105 8.83 -35.52 2.97
C ALA A 105 7.57 -34.66 2.76
N ALA A 106 6.39 -35.16 3.14
CA ALA A 106 5.13 -34.41 3.03
C ALA A 106 5.14 -33.16 3.93
N HIS A 107 5.58 -33.32 5.18
CA HIS A 107 5.66 -32.24 6.17
C HIS A 107 6.65 -31.16 5.75
N LEU A 108 7.83 -31.54 5.26
CA LEU A 108 8.81 -30.58 4.71
C LEU A 108 8.21 -29.82 3.52
N ARG A 109 7.53 -30.52 2.62
CA ARG A 109 6.85 -29.91 1.48
C ARG A 109 5.78 -28.91 1.94
N ALA A 110 4.93 -29.28 2.89
CA ALA A 110 3.89 -28.39 3.42
C ALA A 110 4.47 -27.09 3.96
N ARG A 111 5.56 -27.18 4.73
CA ARG A 111 6.28 -26.02 5.26
C ARG A 111 6.79 -25.08 4.16
N ILE A 112 7.43 -25.63 3.12
CA ILE A 112 7.94 -24.85 1.99
C ILE A 112 6.80 -24.08 1.29
N LEU A 113 5.63 -24.70 1.15
CA LEU A 113 4.48 -24.08 0.48
C LEU A 113 3.78 -23.03 1.34
N GLN A 114 3.70 -23.24 2.64
CA GLN A 114 2.99 -22.35 3.57
C GLN A 114 3.87 -21.16 4.03
N GLN A 115 5.17 -21.18 3.74
CA GLN A 115 6.13 -20.17 4.21
C GLN A 115 6.01 -19.87 5.71
N GLU A 116 5.71 -20.89 6.51
CA GLU A 116 5.76 -20.75 7.97
C GLU A 116 7.17 -20.29 8.34
N ALA A 117 7.26 -19.11 8.95
CA ALA A 117 8.52 -18.55 9.40
C ALA A 117 9.29 -19.59 10.22
N ASN A 118 10.63 -19.49 10.23
CA ASN A 118 11.50 -20.24 11.13
C ASN A 118 11.29 -19.86 12.62
N THR A 119 10.07 -19.50 13.02
CA THR A 119 9.65 -19.34 14.40
C THR A 119 9.70 -20.71 15.05
N GLY A 120 10.72 -20.94 15.87
CA GLY A 120 10.96 -22.21 16.53
C GLY A 120 9.72 -22.75 17.25
N ALA A 121 9.68 -24.08 17.35
CA ALA A 121 8.91 -24.82 18.34
C ALA A 121 7.37 -24.90 18.20
N GLY A 122 6.80 -24.76 17.00
CA GLY A 122 5.59 -25.50 16.65
C GLY A 122 5.94 -26.98 16.45
N ARG A 123 5.20 -27.93 17.06
CA ARG A 123 5.46 -29.39 16.95
C ARG A 123 5.31 -29.84 15.49
N PHE A 124 6.41 -29.72 14.74
CA PHE A 124 6.64 -30.46 13.52
C PHE A 124 6.68 -31.93 13.92
N ALA A 125 5.55 -32.60 13.88
CA ALA A 125 5.54 -34.04 14.08
C ALA A 125 5.97 -34.65 12.74
N HIS A 126 7.03 -35.44 12.75
CA HIS A 126 7.52 -36.21 11.61
C HIS A 126 8.31 -37.37 12.18
N ASP A 127 8.37 -38.45 11.43
CA ASP A 127 8.83 -39.72 11.98
C ASP A 127 10.35 -39.82 11.94
N TYR A 128 10.98 -39.15 10.97
CA TYR A 128 12.42 -39.12 10.80
C TYR A 128 13.07 -38.07 11.70
N PRO A 129 14.23 -38.30 12.34
CA PRO A 129 14.89 -37.29 13.18
C PRO A 129 15.56 -36.17 12.37
N LEU A 130 14.77 -35.34 11.68
CA LEU A 130 15.26 -34.13 11.00
C LEU A 130 15.85 -33.19 12.03
N THR A 131 17.03 -32.68 11.72
CA THR A 131 17.75 -31.75 12.57
C THR A 131 17.44 -30.31 12.14
N PRO A 132 17.60 -29.31 13.04
CA PRO A 132 17.33 -27.91 12.72
C PRO A 132 18.09 -27.37 11.50
N TRP A 133 19.29 -27.88 11.20
CA TRP A 133 20.08 -27.40 10.07
C TRP A 133 19.54 -27.87 8.71
N VAL A 134 18.83 -29.00 8.63
CA VAL A 134 18.12 -29.40 7.39
C VAL A 134 17.00 -28.39 7.12
N LEU A 135 16.24 -28.06 8.17
CA LEU A 135 15.14 -27.11 8.07
C LEU A 135 15.63 -25.70 7.72
N ALA A 136 16.74 -25.26 8.32
CA ALA A 136 17.36 -23.99 8.02
C ALA A 136 17.79 -23.86 6.55
N ARG A 137 18.24 -24.96 5.92
CA ARG A 137 18.65 -24.97 4.50
C ARG A 137 17.51 -24.59 3.54
N TYR A 138 16.26 -24.84 3.94
CA TYR A 138 15.07 -24.63 3.11
C TYR A 138 14.19 -23.47 3.58
N GLY A 139 14.61 -22.70 4.59
CA GLY A 139 13.84 -21.59 5.15
C GLY A 139 13.51 -20.49 4.14
N ASP A 140 14.39 -20.27 3.17
CA ASP A 140 14.24 -19.26 2.11
C ASP A 140 13.87 -19.87 0.74
N TRP A 141 13.42 -21.12 0.70
CA TRP A 141 13.09 -21.78 -0.57
C TRP A 141 11.95 -21.06 -1.28
N ARG A 142 12.19 -20.61 -2.51
CA ARG A 142 11.22 -19.81 -3.29
C ARG A 142 10.55 -20.57 -4.44
N ASP A 143 11.20 -21.62 -4.93
CA ASP A 143 10.72 -22.41 -6.06
C ASP A 143 9.62 -23.40 -5.64
N LEU A 144 8.86 -23.90 -6.60
CA LEU A 144 7.87 -24.93 -6.33
C LEU A 144 8.57 -26.27 -6.10
N PRO A 145 8.39 -26.95 -4.95
CA PRO A 145 8.94 -28.29 -4.73
C PRO A 145 8.27 -29.31 -5.66
N GLN A 146 8.99 -30.39 -5.96
CA GLN A 146 8.48 -31.49 -6.80
C GLN A 146 7.07 -31.96 -6.37
N PRO A 147 6.18 -32.33 -7.32
CA PRO A 147 4.87 -32.86 -6.98
C PRO A 147 4.99 -34.10 -6.09
N HIS A 148 4.33 -34.08 -4.93
CA HIS A 148 4.37 -35.21 -4.00
C HIS A 148 3.65 -36.45 -4.55
N SER A 149 2.79 -36.29 -5.56
CA SER A 149 2.16 -37.39 -6.29
C SER A 149 3.18 -38.35 -6.90
N SER A 150 4.36 -37.85 -7.27
CA SER A 150 5.43 -38.66 -7.83
C SER A 150 6.21 -39.46 -6.78
N TYR A 151 6.02 -39.20 -5.48
CA TYR A 151 6.71 -39.92 -4.39
C TYR A 151 6.36 -41.41 -4.39
N LEU A 152 5.07 -41.73 -4.41
CA LEU A 152 4.61 -43.12 -4.41
C LEU A 152 4.82 -43.80 -5.77
N VAL A 153 4.84 -43.03 -6.86
CA VAL A 153 5.16 -43.55 -8.20
C VAL A 153 6.58 -44.13 -8.23
N ALA A 154 7.54 -43.50 -7.54
CA ALA A 154 8.93 -43.98 -7.50
C ALA A 154 9.07 -45.41 -6.93
N SER A 155 8.24 -45.77 -5.94
CA SER A 155 8.20 -47.13 -5.36
C SER A 155 7.11 -48.02 -5.95
N ARG A 156 6.39 -47.56 -6.98
CA ARG A 156 5.20 -48.21 -7.56
C ARG A 156 4.08 -48.45 -6.54
N ASP A 157 4.02 -47.59 -5.52
CA ASP A 157 2.97 -47.59 -4.52
C ASP A 157 1.79 -46.71 -4.93
N THR A 158 0.66 -46.98 -4.30
CA THR A 158 -0.49 -46.10 -4.23
C THR A 158 -0.67 -45.65 -2.78
N VAL A 159 -1.50 -44.64 -2.57
CA VAL A 159 -1.87 -44.22 -1.21
C VAL A 159 -2.45 -45.40 -0.42
N HIS A 160 -3.19 -46.30 -1.07
CA HIS A 160 -3.73 -47.49 -0.44
C HIS A 160 -2.62 -48.47 0.00
N THR A 161 -1.71 -48.84 -0.90
CA THR A 161 -0.63 -49.79 -0.58
C THR A 161 0.35 -49.23 0.45
N ALA A 162 0.51 -47.91 0.50
CA ALA A 162 1.25 -47.22 1.56
C ALA A 162 0.55 -47.38 2.92
N TYR A 163 -0.77 -47.16 3.00
CA TYR A 163 -1.54 -47.38 4.23
C TYR A 163 -1.54 -48.83 4.70
N GLU A 164 -1.57 -49.80 3.79
CA GLU A 164 -1.51 -51.23 4.13
C GLU A 164 -0.21 -51.63 4.82
N THR A 165 0.88 -50.87 4.66
CA THR A 165 2.12 -51.12 5.42
C THR A 165 2.01 -50.76 6.90
N GLY A 166 0.96 -50.06 7.32
CA GLY A 166 0.74 -49.63 8.70
C GLY A 166 1.58 -48.43 9.15
N LEU A 167 2.65 -48.10 8.41
CA LEU A 167 3.61 -47.05 8.80
C LEU A 167 2.96 -45.67 8.92
N GLU A 168 1.94 -45.35 8.12
CA GLU A 168 1.28 -44.04 8.18
C GLU A 168 0.18 -43.94 9.25
N VAL A 169 -0.38 -45.07 9.67
CA VAL A 169 -1.57 -45.13 10.56
C VAL A 169 -1.18 -45.19 12.04
N GLU A 170 0.08 -45.52 12.34
CA GLU A 170 0.61 -45.59 13.71
C GLU A 170 0.76 -44.21 14.37
N ARG A 171 0.68 -43.13 13.60
CA ARG A 171 0.91 -41.78 14.10
C ARG A 171 -0.36 -41.18 14.69
N ILE A 172 -0.46 -41.29 16.02
CA ILE A 172 -1.52 -40.68 16.82
C ILE A 172 -1.08 -39.26 17.22
N VAL A 173 -1.89 -38.28 16.86
CA VAL A 173 -1.72 -36.88 17.26
C VAL A 173 -2.80 -36.55 18.30
N ALA A 174 -2.48 -35.66 19.25
CA ALA A 174 -3.47 -35.14 20.18
C ALA A 174 -4.47 -34.25 19.43
N SER A 175 -5.78 -34.48 19.62
CA SER A 175 -6.83 -33.55 19.18
C SER A 175 -7.20 -32.57 20.29
N GLU A 176 -7.78 -31.42 19.93
CA GLU A 176 -8.37 -30.48 20.89
C GLU A 176 -9.41 -31.15 21.79
N ASP A 177 -10.20 -32.09 21.24
CA ASP A 177 -11.22 -32.85 21.99
C ASP A 177 -10.68 -34.00 22.86
N GLY A 178 -9.36 -34.13 23.01
CA GLY A 178 -8.72 -35.20 23.78
C GLY A 178 -8.83 -36.62 23.19
N LYS A 179 -9.41 -36.78 21.99
CA LYS A 179 -9.56 -38.06 21.30
C LYS A 179 -8.34 -38.33 20.40
N PRO A 180 -7.84 -39.57 20.33
CA PRO A 180 -6.74 -39.88 19.43
C PRO A 180 -7.18 -39.71 17.97
N VAL A 181 -6.47 -38.85 17.23
CA VAL A 181 -6.60 -38.70 15.78
C VAL A 181 -5.36 -39.28 15.11
N VAL A 182 -5.56 -39.84 13.92
CA VAL A 182 -4.48 -40.32 13.06
C VAL A 182 -4.24 -39.27 11.99
N GLU A 183 -2.97 -38.96 11.76
CA GLU A 183 -2.55 -38.11 10.66
C GLU A 183 -2.53 -38.88 9.34
N VAL A 184 -2.99 -38.25 8.27
CA VAL A 184 -3.22 -38.87 6.98
C VAL A 184 -2.62 -38.01 5.89
N ILE A 185 -2.00 -38.65 4.90
CA ILE A 185 -1.29 -37.99 3.80
C ILE A 185 -1.84 -38.47 2.47
N CYS A 186 -2.41 -37.56 1.68
CA CYS A 186 -2.92 -37.90 0.34
C CYS A 186 -1.79 -38.01 -0.67
N ALA A 187 -2.09 -38.50 -1.88
CA ALA A 187 -1.11 -38.61 -2.97
C ALA A 187 -0.39 -37.29 -3.24
N ARG A 188 -1.06 -36.14 -3.07
CA ARG A 188 -0.51 -34.80 -3.34
C ARG A 188 0.25 -34.18 -2.16
N GLY A 189 0.36 -34.91 -1.04
CA GLY A 189 1.11 -34.49 0.13
C GLY A 189 0.37 -33.55 1.07
N HIS A 190 -0.95 -33.37 0.89
CA HIS A 190 -1.77 -32.72 1.92
C HIS A 190 -1.87 -33.60 3.14
N ILE A 191 -1.74 -32.96 4.30
CA ILE A 191 -1.71 -33.59 5.61
C ILE A 191 -2.95 -33.12 6.38
N TRP A 192 -3.70 -34.05 6.96
CA TRP A 192 -4.81 -33.72 7.83
C TRP A 192 -5.01 -34.80 8.89
N ALA A 193 -5.60 -34.41 10.02
CA ALA A 193 -5.96 -35.33 11.08
C ALA A 193 -7.39 -35.86 10.90
N ARG A 194 -7.62 -37.12 11.28
CA ARG A 194 -8.96 -37.73 11.37
C ARG A 194 -9.08 -38.68 12.55
N HIS A 195 -10.28 -38.87 13.08
CA HIS A 195 -10.49 -39.89 14.12
C HIS A 195 -10.22 -41.31 13.60
N ARG A 196 -9.58 -42.12 14.47
CA ARG A 196 -9.35 -43.55 14.26
C ARG A 196 -10.63 -44.32 14.56
N THR A 197 -11.28 -44.89 13.55
CA THR A 197 -12.31 -45.91 13.79
C THR A 197 -11.59 -47.21 14.15
N VAL A 198 -11.71 -47.63 15.41
CA VAL A 198 -10.89 -48.64 16.11
C VAL A 198 -10.80 -50.03 15.43
N ARG A 199 -11.62 -50.31 14.39
CA ARG A 199 -11.74 -51.66 13.79
C ARG A 199 -11.59 -51.76 12.26
N ALA A 200 -11.36 -50.67 11.53
CA ALA A 200 -11.20 -50.75 10.08
C ALA A 200 -9.74 -50.52 9.69
N SER A 201 -9.11 -51.49 9.02
CA SER A 201 -7.97 -51.15 8.17
C SER A 201 -8.44 -50.09 7.17
N LEU A 202 -7.56 -49.17 6.77
CA LEU A 202 -7.86 -48.21 5.71
C LEU A 202 -7.92 -48.92 4.35
N ARG A 203 -8.84 -49.90 4.18
CA ARG A 203 -9.13 -50.61 2.92
C ARG A 203 -9.47 -49.65 1.78
N LYS A 204 -9.72 -48.37 2.09
CA LYS A 204 -9.82 -47.29 1.11
C LYS A 204 -9.08 -46.07 1.62
N ALA A 205 -8.24 -45.50 0.76
CA ALA A 205 -7.60 -44.22 1.02
C ALA A 205 -8.66 -43.14 1.24
N PRO A 206 -8.60 -42.37 2.34
CA PRO A 206 -9.58 -41.33 2.61
C PRO A 206 -9.51 -40.20 1.59
N ARG A 207 -10.67 -39.59 1.34
CA ARG A 207 -10.77 -38.39 0.51
C ARG A 207 -10.12 -37.21 1.23
N CYS A 208 -9.18 -36.57 0.56
CA CYS A 208 -8.51 -35.39 1.09
C CYS A 208 -9.41 -34.15 0.99
N PRO A 209 -9.57 -33.36 2.07
CA PRO A 209 -10.41 -32.17 2.06
C PRO A 209 -9.83 -31.02 1.22
N SER A 210 -8.50 -30.98 1.04
CA SER A 210 -7.80 -29.94 0.28
C SER A 210 -7.66 -30.26 -1.21
N CYS A 211 -7.92 -31.50 -1.62
CA CYS A 211 -7.85 -31.90 -3.02
C CYS A 211 -9.11 -31.51 -3.80
N PRO A 212 -8.98 -31.11 -5.07
CA PRO A 212 -10.13 -30.92 -5.96
C PRO A 212 -11.00 -32.16 -6.03
N VAL A 213 -12.31 -31.95 -6.21
CA VAL A 213 -13.29 -33.04 -6.40
C VAL A 213 -12.92 -33.91 -7.60
N HIS A 214 -12.51 -33.26 -8.69
CA HIS A 214 -12.17 -33.92 -9.94
C HIS A 214 -10.69 -33.76 -10.26
N LEU A 215 -9.93 -34.81 -9.99
CA LEU A 215 -8.49 -34.85 -10.23
C LEU A 215 -8.17 -34.94 -11.73
N PRO A 216 -7.12 -34.26 -12.21
CA PRO A 216 -6.66 -34.41 -13.58
C PRO A 216 -6.03 -35.79 -13.79
N THR A 217 -5.99 -36.18 -15.07
CA THR A 217 -5.12 -37.24 -15.56
C THR A 217 -3.75 -36.63 -15.83
N PRO A 218 -2.71 -36.98 -15.04
CA PRO A 218 -1.38 -36.38 -15.18
C PRO A 218 -0.83 -36.56 -16.59
N GLY A 219 -0.24 -35.50 -17.15
CA GLY A 219 0.32 -35.48 -18.50
C GLY A 219 -0.72 -35.42 -19.62
N LYS A 220 -2.01 -35.25 -19.30
CA LYS A 220 -3.10 -35.21 -20.30
C LYS A 220 -4.10 -34.08 -20.08
N THR A 221 -4.59 -33.90 -18.86
CA THR A 221 -5.67 -32.93 -18.58
C THR A 221 -5.33 -31.90 -17.49
N ASP A 222 -4.14 -32.00 -16.89
CA ASP A 222 -3.67 -31.03 -15.91
C ASP A 222 -3.32 -29.68 -16.55
N LEU A 223 -3.43 -28.61 -15.76
CA LEU A 223 -3.16 -27.24 -16.20
C LEU A 223 -1.71 -27.06 -16.67
N ALA A 224 -0.75 -27.67 -15.98
CA ALA A 224 0.67 -27.55 -16.31
C ALA A 224 0.99 -28.10 -17.71
N THR A 225 0.43 -29.25 -18.06
CA THR A 225 0.64 -29.89 -19.37
C THR A 225 -0.11 -29.15 -20.47
N THR A 226 -1.38 -28.80 -20.25
CA THR A 226 -2.24 -28.24 -21.30
C THR A 226 -2.03 -26.74 -21.51
N HIS A 227 -1.62 -26.00 -20.47
CA HIS A 227 -1.47 -24.55 -20.48
C HIS A 227 -0.22 -24.09 -19.69
N PRO A 228 1.00 -24.43 -20.15
CA PRO A 228 2.24 -24.15 -19.42
C PRO A 228 2.45 -22.65 -19.16
N GLY A 229 2.03 -21.76 -20.08
CA GLY A 229 2.09 -20.32 -19.86
C GLY A 229 1.24 -19.85 -18.67
N LEU A 230 0.04 -20.44 -18.49
CA LEU A 230 -0.84 -20.13 -17.35
C LEU A 230 -0.37 -20.78 -16.05
N ALA A 231 0.31 -21.91 -16.13
CA ALA A 231 0.84 -22.61 -14.95
C ALA A 231 1.79 -21.72 -14.13
N SER A 232 2.57 -20.86 -14.78
CA SER A 232 3.45 -19.89 -14.12
C SER A 232 2.70 -18.84 -13.28
N SER A 233 1.45 -18.55 -13.65
CA SER A 233 0.58 -17.60 -12.95
C SER A 233 -0.24 -18.24 -11.83
N PHE A 234 -0.16 -19.56 -11.64
CA PHE A 234 -0.94 -20.26 -10.62
C PHE A 234 -0.32 -20.06 -9.23
N ASP A 235 -1.08 -19.47 -8.30
CA ASP A 235 -0.57 -19.16 -6.96
C ASP A 235 -0.67 -20.40 -6.06
N TYR A 236 0.36 -21.24 -6.09
CA TYR A 236 0.38 -22.46 -5.29
C TYR A 236 0.30 -22.20 -3.78
N ARG A 237 0.85 -21.07 -3.29
CA ARG A 237 0.80 -20.70 -1.87
C ARG A 237 -0.61 -20.31 -1.48
N GLY A 238 -1.26 -19.54 -2.34
CA GLY A 238 -2.66 -19.18 -2.17
C GLY A 238 -3.62 -20.36 -2.24
N ASN A 239 -3.25 -21.43 -2.95
CA ASN A 239 -4.07 -22.62 -3.16
C ASN A 239 -3.67 -23.81 -2.26
N ASN A 240 -3.21 -23.56 -1.03
CA ASN A 240 -2.89 -24.61 -0.05
C ASN A 240 -1.90 -25.66 -0.60
N GLY A 241 -0.91 -25.21 -1.38
CA GLY A 241 0.13 -26.08 -1.91
C GLY A 241 -0.24 -26.93 -3.12
N LEU A 242 -1.44 -26.73 -3.67
CA LEU A 242 -1.80 -27.25 -4.99
C LEU A 242 -0.91 -26.61 -6.04
N SER A 243 -0.43 -27.42 -6.98
CA SER A 243 0.31 -26.95 -8.15
C SER A 243 -0.56 -27.01 -9.41
N ALA A 244 -0.07 -26.45 -10.51
CA ALA A 244 -0.74 -26.57 -11.81
C ALA A 244 -0.84 -28.04 -12.32
N TRP A 245 -0.08 -28.98 -11.75
CA TRP A 245 -0.21 -30.41 -12.03
C TRP A 245 -1.42 -31.06 -11.33
N ASP A 246 -1.94 -30.40 -10.30
CA ASP A 246 -2.95 -30.99 -9.41
C ASP A 246 -4.39 -30.68 -9.81
N ILE A 247 -4.59 -29.75 -10.76
CA ILE A 247 -5.90 -29.26 -11.18
C ILE A 247 -6.14 -29.51 -12.66
N LYS A 248 -7.40 -29.76 -13.03
CA LYS A 248 -7.82 -29.78 -14.45
C LYS A 248 -7.88 -28.36 -15.00
N ALA A 249 -7.39 -28.16 -16.22
CA ALA A 249 -7.50 -26.88 -16.92
C ALA A 249 -8.95 -26.38 -17.03
N GLY A 250 -9.89 -27.26 -17.39
CA GLY A 250 -11.32 -26.94 -17.48
C GLY A 250 -12.09 -26.96 -16.16
N SER A 251 -11.42 -26.88 -15.00
CA SER A 251 -12.10 -26.92 -13.70
C SER A 251 -12.94 -25.65 -13.46
N SER A 252 -14.17 -25.84 -12.97
CA SER A 252 -15.06 -24.77 -12.51
C SER A 252 -14.77 -24.33 -11.07
N GLU A 253 -13.81 -24.96 -10.39
CA GLU A 253 -13.37 -24.56 -9.05
C GLU A 253 -12.57 -23.25 -9.13
N THR A 254 -12.68 -22.44 -8.08
CA THR A 254 -11.98 -21.16 -7.98
C THR A 254 -10.60 -21.37 -7.36
N TYR A 255 -9.59 -20.77 -7.97
CA TYR A 255 -8.21 -20.81 -7.52
C TYR A 255 -7.61 -19.40 -7.48
N TRP A 256 -6.55 -19.23 -6.70
CA TRP A 256 -5.71 -18.04 -6.67
C TRP A 256 -4.68 -18.03 -7.81
N TRP A 257 -4.47 -16.85 -8.38
CA TRP A 257 -3.54 -16.58 -9.46
C TRP A 257 -2.76 -15.30 -9.17
N ILE A 258 -1.54 -15.21 -9.70
CA ILE A 258 -0.70 -14.01 -9.66
C ILE A 258 -0.45 -13.57 -11.10
N CYS A 259 -0.79 -12.32 -11.44
CA CYS A 259 -0.50 -11.78 -12.77
C CYS A 259 0.95 -11.31 -12.90
N ALA A 260 1.37 -10.95 -14.12
CA ALA A 260 2.71 -10.43 -14.39
C ALA A 260 3.06 -9.15 -13.59
N SER A 261 2.06 -8.32 -13.26
CA SER A 261 2.23 -7.14 -12.39
C SER A 261 2.26 -7.49 -10.89
N GLY A 262 2.22 -8.78 -10.53
CA GLY A 262 2.27 -9.24 -9.14
C GLY A 262 0.92 -9.24 -8.40
N HIS A 263 -0.18 -8.83 -9.04
CA HIS A 263 -1.48 -8.84 -8.36
C HIS A 263 -2.00 -10.25 -8.17
N ARG A 264 -2.39 -10.56 -6.93
CA ARG A 264 -3.07 -11.80 -6.57
C ARG A 264 -4.59 -11.64 -6.75
N PHE A 265 -5.21 -12.54 -7.51
CA PHE A 265 -6.65 -12.54 -7.77
C PHE A 265 -7.18 -13.96 -7.93
N ASP A 266 -8.44 -14.18 -7.59
CA ASP A 266 -9.11 -15.48 -7.70
C ASP A 266 -10.01 -15.58 -8.94
N THR A 267 -10.03 -16.75 -9.57
CA THR A 267 -11.01 -17.08 -10.62
C THR A 267 -10.96 -18.59 -10.90
N THR A 268 -11.89 -19.09 -11.70
CA THR A 268 -11.90 -20.50 -12.09
C THR A 268 -10.78 -20.84 -13.08
N ALA A 269 -10.31 -22.08 -13.06
CA ALA A 269 -9.34 -22.54 -14.05
C ALA A 269 -9.90 -22.44 -15.48
N SER A 270 -11.17 -22.82 -15.67
CA SER A 270 -11.85 -22.71 -16.96
C SER A 270 -11.90 -21.28 -17.51
N ASN A 271 -12.09 -20.27 -16.65
CA ASN A 271 -12.08 -18.86 -17.06
C ASN A 271 -10.70 -18.41 -17.54
N ARG A 272 -9.62 -18.93 -16.93
CA ARG A 272 -8.24 -18.62 -17.34
C ARG A 272 -7.89 -19.29 -18.66
N THR A 273 -8.34 -20.53 -18.87
CA THR A 273 -7.93 -21.35 -20.02
C THR A 273 -8.80 -21.13 -21.25
N SER A 274 -10.12 -21.02 -21.08
CA SER A 274 -11.07 -20.99 -22.20
C SER A 274 -11.60 -19.58 -22.49
N ALA A 275 -11.87 -18.78 -21.45
CA ALA A 275 -12.38 -17.42 -21.61
C ALA A 275 -11.27 -16.34 -21.64
N GLY A 276 -10.01 -16.73 -21.39
CA GLY A 276 -8.87 -15.82 -21.40
C GLY A 276 -8.96 -14.70 -20.36
N VAL A 277 -9.67 -14.92 -19.25
CA VAL A 277 -9.87 -13.88 -18.22
C VAL A 277 -8.50 -13.49 -17.63
N SER A 278 -8.15 -12.24 -17.84
CA SER A 278 -6.94 -11.61 -17.30
C SER A 278 -7.22 -10.92 -15.97
N CYS A 279 -6.16 -10.43 -15.32
CA CYS A 279 -6.24 -9.83 -13.99
C CYS A 279 -7.30 -8.72 -13.92
N ARG A 280 -8.25 -8.84 -12.97
CA ARG A 280 -9.35 -7.87 -12.79
C ARG A 280 -8.87 -6.46 -12.43
N TYR A 281 -7.70 -6.35 -11.78
CA TYR A 281 -7.10 -5.06 -11.44
C TYR A 281 -6.41 -4.43 -12.66
N CYS A 282 -5.62 -5.20 -13.41
CA CYS A 282 -4.93 -4.71 -14.60
C CYS A 282 -5.91 -4.21 -15.68
N ASN A 283 -7.07 -4.85 -15.82
CA ASN A 283 -8.09 -4.41 -16.79
C ASN A 283 -9.13 -3.44 -16.20
N GLY A 284 -8.92 -2.95 -14.98
CA GLY A 284 -9.78 -1.94 -14.35
C GLY A 284 -11.21 -2.40 -14.05
N ARG A 285 -11.47 -3.71 -13.97
CA ARG A 285 -12.76 -4.24 -13.49
C ARG A 285 -12.93 -4.03 -12.00
N ASP A 286 -11.84 -4.17 -11.26
CA ASP A 286 -11.78 -3.97 -9.81
C ASP A 286 -10.71 -2.94 -9.45
N VAL A 287 -10.88 -2.29 -8.29
CA VAL A 287 -9.95 -1.30 -7.76
C VAL A 287 -9.03 -1.93 -6.72
N LEU A 288 -7.73 -1.72 -6.88
CA LEU A 288 -6.66 -2.09 -5.96
C LEU A 288 -5.97 -0.80 -5.49
N PRO A 289 -6.06 -0.47 -4.18
CA PRO A 289 -5.37 0.68 -3.60
C PRO A 289 -3.85 0.62 -3.86
N GLY A 290 -3.25 1.75 -4.21
CA GLY A 290 -1.84 1.85 -4.57
C GLY A 290 -1.50 1.45 -6.01
N TYR A 291 -2.50 1.09 -6.82
CA TYR A 291 -2.30 0.68 -8.22
C TYR A 291 -3.21 1.43 -9.20
N ASN A 292 -4.53 1.22 -9.13
CA ASN A 292 -5.49 1.76 -10.11
C ASN A 292 -6.63 2.57 -9.47
N ASP A 293 -6.52 2.89 -8.19
CA ASP A 293 -7.42 3.81 -7.51
C ASP A 293 -7.16 5.27 -7.94
N LEU A 294 -8.08 6.16 -7.58
CA LEU A 294 -8.06 7.56 -7.97
C LEU A 294 -6.87 8.33 -7.35
N TRP A 295 -6.49 8.04 -6.10
CA TRP A 295 -5.34 8.69 -5.47
C TRP A 295 -4.05 8.35 -6.22
N THR A 296 -3.90 7.09 -6.62
CA THR A 296 -2.73 6.65 -7.37
C THR A 296 -2.71 7.18 -8.79
N THR A 297 -3.86 7.19 -9.49
CA THR A 297 -3.91 7.51 -10.93
C THR A 297 -4.20 8.98 -11.27
N ALA A 298 -4.85 9.73 -10.38
CA ALA A 298 -5.20 11.13 -10.58
C ALA A 298 -5.19 11.94 -9.26
N PRO A 299 -4.02 12.08 -8.59
CA PRO A 299 -3.92 12.72 -7.28
C PRO A 299 -4.38 14.18 -7.26
N HIS A 300 -4.15 14.93 -8.35
CA HIS A 300 -4.58 16.33 -8.51
C HIS A 300 -6.11 16.50 -8.56
N ILE A 301 -6.85 15.43 -8.85
CA ILE A 301 -8.31 15.40 -8.80
C ILE A 301 -8.77 14.82 -7.47
N ALA A 302 -8.09 13.78 -6.98
CA ALA A 302 -8.38 13.15 -5.70
C ALA A 302 -8.33 14.13 -4.51
N ILE A 303 -7.49 15.17 -4.58
CA ILE A 303 -7.42 16.21 -3.55
C ILE A 303 -8.71 17.04 -3.44
N GLU A 304 -9.53 17.09 -4.49
CA GLU A 304 -10.84 17.75 -4.48
C GLU A 304 -11.97 16.84 -3.98
N TRP A 305 -11.67 15.62 -3.51
CA TRP A 305 -12.68 14.71 -3.00
C TRP A 305 -13.36 15.30 -1.76
N HIS A 306 -14.69 15.18 -1.67
CA HIS A 306 -15.41 15.82 -0.57
C HIS A 306 -15.11 15.12 0.78
N PRO A 307 -14.97 15.86 1.90
CA PRO A 307 -14.69 15.27 3.22
C PRO A 307 -15.74 14.26 3.71
N GLU A 308 -17.00 14.40 3.28
CA GLU A 308 -18.10 13.51 3.68
C GLU A 308 -18.13 12.14 2.98
N ASN A 309 -17.37 11.92 1.90
CA ASN A 309 -17.32 10.64 1.19
C ASN A 309 -15.90 10.05 1.09
N LEU A 310 -15.03 10.37 2.05
CA LEU A 310 -13.64 9.89 2.10
C LEU A 310 -13.52 8.36 2.20
N ASP A 311 -14.53 7.65 2.72
CA ASP A 311 -14.54 6.19 2.81
C ASP A 311 -14.48 5.49 1.44
N LYS A 312 -14.90 6.19 0.38
CA LYS A 312 -15.02 5.64 -0.98
C LYS A 312 -13.81 5.90 -1.87
N VAL A 313 -12.98 6.90 -1.54
CA VAL A 313 -11.96 7.41 -2.45
C VAL A 313 -10.93 6.34 -2.83
N SER A 314 -10.50 5.51 -1.87
CA SER A 314 -9.49 4.46 -2.09
C SER A 314 -10.02 3.26 -2.89
N ARG A 315 -11.35 3.15 -3.05
CA ARG A 315 -12.02 2.07 -3.79
C ARG A 315 -12.61 2.55 -5.12
N THR A 316 -12.25 3.76 -5.55
CA THR A 316 -12.77 4.37 -6.75
C THR A 316 -11.66 4.56 -7.77
N SER A 317 -11.87 4.15 -9.02
CA SER A 317 -10.93 4.39 -10.11
C SER A 317 -11.23 5.71 -10.82
N SER A 318 -10.21 6.28 -11.47
CA SER A 318 -10.33 7.47 -12.33
C SER A 318 -11.33 7.29 -13.48
N GLY A 319 -11.55 6.07 -13.95
CA GLY A 319 -12.54 5.73 -14.99
C GLY A 319 -13.97 5.55 -14.49
N SER A 320 -14.23 5.68 -13.18
CA SER A 320 -15.55 5.42 -12.60
C SER A 320 -16.65 6.32 -13.17
N ASN A 321 -17.79 5.72 -13.48
CA ASN A 321 -18.99 6.42 -13.94
C ASN A 321 -19.91 6.88 -12.80
N ARG A 322 -19.56 6.60 -11.55
CA ARG A 322 -20.39 6.94 -10.40
C ARG A 322 -20.34 8.45 -10.11
N PRO A 323 -21.48 9.08 -9.83
CA PRO A 323 -21.51 10.45 -9.32
C PRO A 323 -20.99 10.47 -7.89
N GLU A 324 -20.07 11.38 -7.62
CA GLU A 324 -19.49 11.62 -6.29
C GLU A 324 -19.53 13.12 -6.01
N ARG A 325 -19.49 13.48 -4.73
CA ARG A 325 -19.42 14.88 -4.29
C ARG A 325 -17.97 15.32 -4.21
N TRP A 326 -17.71 16.58 -4.58
CA TRP A 326 -16.38 17.17 -4.68
C TRP A 326 -16.37 18.54 -4.04
N LEU A 327 -15.25 18.90 -3.41
CA LEU A 327 -15.00 20.23 -2.87
C LEU A 327 -13.64 20.72 -3.37
N CYS A 328 -13.65 21.67 -4.30
CA CYS A 328 -12.39 22.25 -4.78
C CYS A 328 -11.79 23.23 -3.77
N SER A 329 -10.52 23.61 -3.95
CA SER A 329 -9.82 24.56 -3.07
C SER A 329 -10.45 25.97 -3.03
N ARG A 330 -11.25 26.34 -4.04
CA ARG A 330 -12.04 27.59 -4.06
C ARG A 330 -13.39 27.47 -3.34
N GLY A 331 -13.69 26.32 -2.73
CA GLY A 331 -14.92 26.09 -1.98
C GLY A 331 -16.15 25.73 -2.82
N HIS A 332 -16.02 25.53 -4.14
CA HIS A 332 -17.13 25.03 -4.95
C HIS A 332 -17.41 23.56 -4.62
N ASP A 333 -18.66 23.30 -4.26
CA ASP A 333 -19.20 22.01 -3.91
C ASP A 333 -20.08 21.49 -5.06
N GLU A 334 -19.64 20.40 -5.70
CA GLU A 334 -20.22 19.90 -6.94
C GLU A 334 -20.45 18.39 -6.88
N ILE A 335 -21.49 17.91 -7.57
CA ILE A 335 -21.69 16.48 -7.81
C ILE A 335 -21.34 16.18 -9.26
N ASP A 336 -20.28 15.40 -9.46
CA ASP A 336 -19.79 15.02 -10.77
C ASP A 336 -19.50 13.52 -10.84
N ARG A 337 -19.63 12.95 -12.04
CA ARG A 337 -19.10 11.61 -12.31
C ARG A 337 -17.58 11.66 -12.29
N VAL A 338 -16.93 10.70 -11.61
CA VAL A 338 -15.46 10.66 -11.46
C VAL A 338 -14.73 10.80 -12.79
N ARG A 339 -15.06 9.97 -13.79
CA ARG A 339 -14.42 10.05 -15.12
C ARG A 339 -14.59 11.41 -15.78
N VAL A 340 -15.72 12.08 -15.54
CA VAL A 340 -16.02 13.37 -16.18
C VAL A 340 -15.16 14.45 -15.54
N ARG A 341 -15.08 14.46 -14.21
CA ARG A 341 -14.24 15.42 -13.48
C ARG A 341 -12.76 15.23 -13.79
N VAL A 342 -12.29 13.99 -13.83
CA VAL A 342 -10.92 13.65 -14.25
C VAL A 342 -10.66 14.15 -15.67
N ASN A 343 -11.53 13.83 -16.64
CA ASN A 343 -11.34 14.27 -18.03
C ASN A 343 -11.42 15.78 -18.22
N ARG A 344 -12.17 16.50 -17.37
CA ARG A 344 -12.26 17.96 -17.39
C ARG A 344 -11.08 18.66 -16.72
N GLY A 345 -10.31 17.94 -15.90
CA GLY A 345 -9.23 18.51 -15.12
C GLY A 345 -9.69 19.25 -13.85
N GLY A 346 -10.79 18.81 -13.22
CA GLY A 346 -11.26 19.34 -11.93
C GLY A 346 -12.61 20.06 -12.00
N CYS A 347 -12.79 21.03 -11.10
CA CYS A 347 -14.03 21.79 -10.91
C CYS A 347 -14.52 22.51 -12.18
N ASP A 348 -15.79 22.28 -12.55
CA ASP A 348 -16.38 22.88 -13.76
C ASP A 348 -16.66 24.37 -13.56
N THR A 349 -17.06 24.80 -12.36
CA THR A 349 -17.25 26.22 -12.04
C THR A 349 -15.94 27.00 -12.14
N CYS A 350 -14.84 26.45 -11.59
CA CYS A 350 -13.49 27.03 -11.74
C CYS A 350 -13.08 27.12 -13.23
N ARG A 351 -13.32 26.06 -14.00
CA ARG A 351 -12.97 26.04 -15.43
C ARG A 351 -13.75 27.07 -16.25
N LYS A 352 -15.05 27.21 -15.98
CA LYS A 352 -15.92 28.19 -16.67
C LYS A 352 -15.65 29.64 -16.25
N SER A 353 -15.13 29.85 -15.04
CA SER A 353 -14.78 31.18 -14.52
C SER A 353 -13.41 31.68 -14.97
N VAL A 354 -12.60 30.86 -15.65
CA VAL A 354 -11.34 31.31 -16.26
C VAL A 354 -11.64 32.42 -17.27
N ARG A 355 -11.37 33.67 -16.85
CA ARG A 355 -11.52 34.83 -17.72
C ARG A 355 -10.41 34.80 -18.78
N ALA A 356 -10.78 35.10 -20.02
CA ALA A 356 -9.80 35.29 -21.08
C ALA A 356 -8.78 36.35 -20.65
N VAL A 357 -7.49 36.08 -20.81
CA VAL A 357 -6.41 37.03 -20.52
C VAL A 357 -6.20 37.88 -21.77
N PRO A 358 -6.61 39.17 -21.78
CA PRO A 358 -6.40 40.02 -22.96
C PRO A 358 -4.90 40.26 -23.15
N LYS A 359 -4.44 40.28 -24.42
CA LYS A 359 -3.03 40.62 -24.72
C LYS A 359 -2.62 41.99 -24.17
N ASN A 360 -3.54 42.96 -24.22
CA ASN A 360 -3.36 44.33 -23.72
C ASN A 360 -3.99 44.50 -22.32
N ASN A 361 -3.70 43.59 -21.40
CA ASN A 361 -4.21 43.66 -20.03
C ASN A 361 -3.53 44.78 -19.21
N LEU A 362 -4.15 45.15 -18.10
CA LEU A 362 -3.71 46.24 -17.23
C LEU A 362 -2.33 45.96 -16.63
N ALA A 363 -2.03 44.72 -16.23
CA ALA A 363 -0.72 44.34 -15.66
C ALA A 363 0.44 44.58 -16.64
N VAL A 364 0.22 44.29 -17.92
CA VAL A 364 1.23 44.44 -18.98
C VAL A 364 1.34 45.90 -19.43
N THR A 365 0.21 46.58 -19.63
CA THR A 365 0.21 47.93 -20.23
C THR A 365 0.44 49.06 -19.22
N HIS A 366 0.05 48.88 -17.96
CA HIS A 366 0.12 49.89 -16.89
C HIS A 366 0.52 49.24 -15.55
N PRO A 367 1.75 48.71 -15.43
CA PRO A 367 2.20 47.99 -14.24
C PRO A 367 2.15 48.83 -12.96
N GLU A 368 2.39 50.13 -13.05
CA GLU A 368 2.29 51.07 -11.94
C GLU A 368 0.86 51.23 -11.41
N VAL A 369 -0.15 51.13 -12.29
CA VAL A 369 -1.56 51.12 -11.89
C VAL A 369 -1.92 49.77 -11.29
N ALA A 370 -1.45 48.67 -11.88
CA ALA A 370 -1.67 47.32 -11.37
C ALA A 370 -1.08 47.12 -9.95
N ALA A 371 0.01 47.80 -9.61
CA ALA A 371 0.60 47.78 -8.26
C ALA A 371 -0.33 48.34 -7.18
N LEU A 372 -1.30 49.19 -7.56
CA LEU A 372 -2.28 49.79 -6.65
C LEU A 372 -3.52 48.91 -6.44
N TRP A 373 -3.53 47.69 -6.97
CA TRP A 373 -4.63 46.74 -6.83
C TRP A 373 -4.73 46.25 -5.38
N HIS A 374 -5.95 46.22 -4.81
CA HIS A 374 -6.10 45.67 -3.45
C HIS A 374 -5.81 44.16 -3.44
N PRO A 375 -4.98 43.64 -2.51
CA PRO A 375 -4.50 42.26 -2.54
C PRO A 375 -5.59 41.20 -2.29
N THR A 376 -6.66 41.55 -1.57
CA THR A 376 -7.66 40.57 -1.10
C THR A 376 -9.13 40.93 -1.38
N GLU A 377 -9.43 42.15 -1.84
CA GLU A 377 -10.81 42.65 -1.91
C GLU A 377 -11.44 42.55 -3.31
N ASN A 378 -10.70 42.06 -4.30
CA ASN A 378 -11.18 41.90 -5.66
C ASN A 378 -11.52 40.44 -6.03
N GLY A 379 -11.53 39.52 -5.05
CA GLY A 379 -11.77 38.09 -5.28
C GLY A 379 -10.76 37.50 -6.28
N ASP A 380 -11.23 36.72 -7.26
CA ASP A 380 -10.40 36.14 -8.33
C ASP A 380 -10.04 37.15 -9.45
N LEU A 381 -10.46 38.42 -9.34
CA LEU A 381 -10.22 39.42 -10.36
C LEU A 381 -8.81 40.02 -10.20
N LEU A 382 -7.96 39.76 -11.19
CA LEU A 382 -6.57 40.19 -11.23
C LEU A 382 -6.36 41.23 -12.34
N PRO A 383 -5.32 42.08 -12.23
CA PRO A 383 -4.95 43.03 -13.29
C PRO A 383 -4.72 42.38 -14.67
N ILE A 384 -4.34 41.10 -14.73
CA ILE A 384 -4.17 40.36 -15.99
C ILE A 384 -5.50 40.05 -16.71
N HIS A 385 -6.63 40.07 -16.00
CA HIS A 385 -7.94 39.69 -16.55
C HIS A 385 -8.69 40.86 -17.20
N ILE A 386 -8.18 42.10 -17.13
CA ILE A 386 -8.90 43.30 -17.56
C ILE A 386 -7.98 44.22 -18.37
N THR A 387 -8.55 44.99 -19.32
CA THR A 387 -7.84 46.01 -20.09
C THR A 387 -7.88 47.39 -19.40
N HIS A 388 -6.91 48.25 -19.72
CA HIS A 388 -6.79 49.60 -19.13
C HIS A 388 -8.01 50.52 -19.37
N GLY A 389 -8.78 50.29 -20.44
CA GLY A 389 -9.99 51.05 -20.76
C GLY A 389 -11.27 50.56 -20.09
N SER A 390 -11.19 49.57 -19.19
CA SER A 390 -12.37 48.99 -18.55
C SER A 390 -13.09 49.99 -17.63
N ARG A 391 -14.42 49.91 -17.64
CA ARG A 391 -15.30 50.71 -16.78
C ARG A 391 -15.67 49.99 -15.48
N GLU A 392 -15.15 48.78 -15.27
CA GLU A 392 -15.36 48.02 -14.03
C GLU A 392 -14.81 48.78 -12.82
N GLN A 393 -15.50 48.63 -11.69
CA GLN A 393 -15.08 49.19 -10.40
C GLN A 393 -14.40 48.11 -9.58
N VAL A 394 -13.19 48.40 -9.13
CA VAL A 394 -12.39 47.52 -8.28
C VAL A 394 -11.91 48.29 -7.05
N VAL A 395 -11.48 47.56 -6.04
CA VAL A 395 -10.86 48.14 -4.85
C VAL A 395 -9.38 48.37 -5.12
N TRP A 396 -8.94 49.60 -4.88
CA TRP A 396 -7.55 50.05 -4.98
C TRP A 396 -7.00 50.32 -3.59
N ILE A 397 -5.67 50.30 -3.47
CA ILE A 397 -4.93 50.82 -2.32
C ILE A 397 -3.80 51.71 -2.82
N CYS A 398 -3.66 52.92 -2.25
CA CYS A 398 -2.62 53.85 -2.66
C CYS A 398 -1.36 53.64 -1.83
N ASP A 399 -0.25 54.22 -2.24
CA ASP A 399 1.04 54.15 -1.50
C ASP A 399 0.94 54.65 -0.05
N GLN A 400 -0.04 55.50 0.25
CA GLN A 400 -0.34 55.99 1.61
C GLN A 400 -1.33 55.10 2.39
N GLY A 401 -1.65 53.90 1.88
CA GLY A 401 -2.52 52.91 2.55
C GLY A 401 -4.03 53.18 2.47
N HIS A 402 -4.49 54.21 1.76
CA HIS A 402 -5.93 54.46 1.60
C HIS A 402 -6.54 53.44 0.62
N ALA A 403 -7.49 52.63 1.09
CA ALA A 403 -8.30 51.76 0.25
C ALA A 403 -9.55 52.51 -0.28
N TRP A 404 -9.89 52.34 -1.56
CA TRP A 404 -11.12 52.90 -2.13
C TRP A 404 -11.63 52.10 -3.33
N LYS A 405 -12.95 52.15 -3.55
CA LYS A 405 -13.58 51.59 -4.76
C LYS A 405 -13.57 52.61 -5.89
N GLY A 406 -12.99 52.25 -7.03
CA GLY A 406 -12.82 53.16 -8.17
C GLY A 406 -12.81 52.45 -9.52
N ARG A 407 -13.16 53.17 -10.58
CA ARG A 407 -13.12 52.65 -11.96
C ARG A 407 -11.69 52.56 -12.49
N ILE A 408 -11.41 51.53 -13.28
CA ILE A 408 -10.09 51.27 -13.88
C ILE A 408 -9.70 52.37 -14.87
N ASP A 409 -10.58 52.73 -15.81
CA ASP A 409 -10.35 53.79 -16.80
C ASP A 409 -9.95 55.13 -16.15
N ARG A 410 -10.64 55.51 -15.08
CA ARG A 410 -10.31 56.72 -14.30
C ARG A 410 -8.98 56.59 -13.59
N LYS A 411 -8.65 55.41 -13.05
CA LYS A 411 -7.38 55.23 -12.37
C LYS A 411 -6.20 55.35 -13.34
N VAL A 412 -6.32 54.75 -14.52
CA VAL A 412 -5.36 54.87 -15.62
C VAL A 412 -5.20 56.31 -16.08
N ALA A 413 -6.29 57.10 -16.12
CA ALA A 413 -6.24 58.53 -16.40
C ALA A 413 -5.61 59.40 -15.29
N GLY A 414 -5.05 58.80 -14.23
CA GLY A 414 -4.30 59.51 -13.18
C GLY A 414 -5.12 60.01 -12.00
N TYR A 415 -6.38 59.59 -11.84
CA TYR A 415 -7.19 60.00 -10.69
C TYR A 415 -6.63 59.43 -9.37
N LYS A 416 -6.41 60.31 -8.39
CA LYS A 416 -5.98 59.96 -7.04
C LYS A 416 -7.17 59.58 -6.15
N CYS A 417 -6.91 58.86 -5.05
CA CYS A 417 -7.93 58.55 -4.04
C CYS A 417 -8.49 59.83 -3.39
N GLY A 418 -9.65 59.72 -2.73
CA GLY A 418 -10.35 60.86 -2.09
C GLY A 418 -9.42 61.71 -1.21
N PRO A 419 -8.73 61.11 -0.23
CA PRO A 419 -7.80 61.83 0.65
C PRO A 419 -6.65 62.51 -0.10
N CYS A 420 -5.96 61.80 -1.00
CA CYS A 420 -4.80 62.32 -1.74
C CYS A 420 -5.17 63.33 -2.85
N SER A 421 -6.46 63.50 -3.16
CA SER A 421 -6.96 64.53 -4.09
C SER A 421 -7.64 65.69 -3.36
N HIS A 422 -7.62 65.73 -2.02
CA HIS A 422 -8.31 66.74 -1.20
C HIS A 422 -9.81 66.87 -1.53
N ARG A 423 -10.44 65.77 -1.99
CA ARG A 423 -11.89 65.71 -2.23
C ARG A 423 -12.65 65.17 -1.02
N GLU A 424 -11.95 64.55 -0.10
CA GLU A 424 -12.48 63.92 1.11
C GLU A 424 -11.54 64.20 2.27
N LEU A 425 -12.08 64.69 3.39
CA LEU A 425 -11.32 64.93 4.61
C LEU A 425 -10.96 63.60 5.27
N ARG A 426 -9.70 63.46 5.67
CA ARG A 426 -9.21 62.38 6.53
C ARG A 426 -8.32 62.98 7.60
N VAL A 427 -8.84 62.98 8.83
CA VAL A 427 -8.13 63.47 10.02
C VAL A 427 -6.79 62.74 10.16
N GLY A 428 -5.73 63.49 10.43
CA GLY A 428 -4.36 63.00 10.50
C GLY A 428 -3.65 62.89 9.15
N VAL A 429 -4.30 63.26 8.04
CA VAL A 429 -3.72 63.15 6.68
C VAL A 429 -3.79 64.48 5.94
N ASN A 430 -4.99 65.05 5.81
CA ASN A 430 -5.21 66.23 4.96
C ASN A 430 -6.05 67.34 5.61
N ASP A 431 -6.20 67.30 6.93
CA ASP A 431 -6.82 68.36 7.72
C ASP A 431 -5.85 69.54 7.97
N ILE A 432 -6.38 70.69 8.42
CA ILE A 432 -5.59 71.90 8.66
C ILE A 432 -4.57 71.68 9.79
N ALA A 433 -4.93 70.95 10.86
CA ALA A 433 -4.00 70.71 11.98
C ALA A 433 -2.79 69.89 11.53
N THR A 434 -2.99 68.86 10.71
CA THR A 434 -1.93 68.01 10.17
C THR A 434 -1.08 68.72 9.13
N LEU A 435 -1.69 69.40 8.15
CA LEU A 435 -0.95 70.02 7.05
C LEU A 435 -0.29 71.35 7.46
N HIS A 436 -0.91 72.08 8.39
CA HIS A 436 -0.48 73.42 8.80
C HIS A 436 -0.54 73.59 10.33
N PRO A 437 0.27 72.84 11.10
CA PRO A 437 0.21 72.84 12.56
C PRO A 437 0.48 74.23 13.16
N VAL A 438 1.37 75.02 12.55
CA VAL A 438 1.65 76.39 13.00
C VAL A 438 0.42 77.30 12.82
N LEU A 439 -0.31 77.16 11.71
CA LEU A 439 -1.54 77.93 11.50
C LEU A 439 -2.64 77.57 12.50
N ALA A 440 -2.73 76.28 12.87
CA ALA A 440 -3.72 75.80 13.82
C ALA A 440 -3.60 76.48 15.20
N THR A 441 -2.41 76.96 15.58
CA THR A 441 -2.19 77.70 16.86
C THR A 441 -2.89 79.06 16.90
N GLU A 442 -3.17 79.67 15.75
CA GLU A 442 -3.90 80.94 15.65
C GLU A 442 -5.39 80.76 15.37
N TRP A 443 -5.90 79.52 15.47
CA TRP A 443 -7.33 79.27 15.30
C TRP A 443 -8.12 79.99 16.37
N HIS A 444 -9.17 80.72 15.99
CA HIS A 444 -9.93 81.48 16.98
C HIS A 444 -10.68 80.51 17.92
N PRO A 445 -10.59 80.66 19.26
CA PRO A 445 -11.03 79.61 20.18
C PRO A 445 -12.54 79.29 20.18
N TRP A 446 -13.42 80.25 19.82
CA TRP A 446 -14.89 80.00 19.77
C TRP A 446 -15.65 80.56 18.55
N ARG A 447 -15.04 81.40 17.70
CA ARG A 447 -15.77 82.08 16.58
C ARG A 447 -15.98 81.21 15.34
N ASN A 448 -15.45 79.98 15.32
CA ASN A 448 -15.58 79.05 14.19
C ASN A 448 -16.72 78.02 14.40
N ASN A 449 -17.75 78.37 15.18
CA ASN A 449 -18.88 77.49 15.48
C ASN A 449 -18.44 76.11 16.00
N LEU A 450 -17.51 76.09 16.96
CA LEU A 450 -16.92 74.88 17.56
C LEU A 450 -16.16 73.95 16.61
N LYS A 451 -15.93 74.33 15.35
CA LYS A 451 -15.07 73.56 14.45
C LYS A 451 -13.61 73.70 14.86
N GLU A 452 -12.90 72.57 14.86
CA GLU A 452 -11.46 72.55 15.10
C GLU A 452 -10.68 72.46 13.77
N PRO A 453 -9.40 72.85 13.75
CA PRO A 453 -8.56 72.70 12.55
C PRO A 453 -8.46 71.25 12.05
N ALA A 454 -8.65 70.26 12.91
CA ALA A 454 -8.66 68.85 12.53
C ALA A 454 -9.92 68.43 11.73
N ASP A 455 -11.01 69.21 11.82
CA ASP A 455 -12.31 68.89 11.20
C ASP A 455 -12.45 69.43 9.77
N LEU A 456 -11.40 70.05 9.23
CA LEU A 456 -11.48 70.83 8.00
C LEU A 456 -10.25 70.62 7.14
N MET A 457 -10.44 70.55 5.82
CA MET A 457 -9.34 70.64 4.86
C MET A 457 -8.93 72.10 4.66
N PRO A 458 -7.67 72.41 4.28
CA PRO A 458 -7.21 73.76 4.00
C PRO A 458 -7.81 74.31 2.69
N GLY A 459 -9.09 74.69 2.75
CA GLY A 459 -9.89 75.16 1.62
C GLY A 459 -9.99 76.68 1.51
N THR A 460 -10.86 77.14 0.60
CA THR A 460 -11.11 78.57 0.34
C THR A 460 -12.11 79.19 1.31
N ASP A 461 -12.67 78.41 2.23
CA ASP A 461 -13.61 78.90 3.25
C ASP A 461 -12.95 79.90 4.20
N LEU A 462 -13.73 80.90 4.62
CA LEU A 462 -13.27 81.96 5.50
C LEU A 462 -13.47 81.57 6.96
N HIS A 463 -12.36 81.39 7.68
CA HIS A 463 -12.33 81.07 9.11
C HIS A 463 -11.85 82.27 9.93
N TRP A 464 -12.26 82.32 11.19
CA TRP A 464 -11.80 83.30 12.17
C TRP A 464 -10.48 82.85 12.79
N TRP A 465 -9.58 83.81 12.96
CA TRP A 465 -8.27 83.60 13.53
C TRP A 465 -7.98 84.66 14.57
N ARG A 466 -7.12 84.33 15.54
CA ARG A 466 -6.57 85.27 16.51
C ARG A 466 -5.05 85.18 16.46
N CYS A 467 -4.39 86.28 16.10
CA CYS A 467 -2.93 86.24 16.02
C CYS A 467 -2.30 86.10 17.41
N THR A 468 -1.26 85.28 17.51
CA THR A 468 -0.54 85.04 18.77
C THR A 468 0.37 86.22 19.13
N ALA A 469 0.86 86.95 18.13
CA ALA A 469 1.79 88.06 18.32
C ALA A 469 1.15 89.33 18.92
N ALA A 470 -0.06 89.70 18.48
CA ALA A 470 -0.71 90.96 18.85
C ALA A 470 -2.20 90.82 19.24
N GLY A 471 -2.77 89.60 19.21
CA GLY A 471 -4.16 89.35 19.59
C GLY A 471 -5.24 89.84 18.61
N HIS A 472 -4.87 90.24 17.39
CA HIS A 472 -5.83 90.68 16.37
C HIS A 472 -6.77 89.54 15.95
N ASP A 473 -8.08 89.80 15.98
CA ASP A 473 -9.12 88.91 15.46
C ASP A 473 -9.41 89.26 13.99
N TYR A 474 -9.17 88.33 13.06
CA TYR A 474 -9.38 88.55 11.63
C TYR A 474 -9.92 87.32 10.92
N ARG A 475 -10.56 87.51 9.77
CA ARG A 475 -11.19 86.44 9.00
C ARG A 475 -10.51 86.25 7.64
N GLN A 476 -10.04 85.04 7.37
CA GLN A 476 -9.31 84.74 6.14
C GLN A 476 -9.36 83.23 5.81
N SER A 477 -9.16 82.88 4.53
CA SER A 477 -9.00 81.48 4.12
C SER A 477 -7.58 80.98 4.37
N VAL A 478 -7.42 79.66 4.50
CA VAL A 478 -6.11 79.04 4.75
C VAL A 478 -5.09 79.37 3.63
N PRO A 479 -5.43 79.27 2.32
CA PRO A 479 -4.52 79.67 1.25
C PRO A 479 -4.06 81.13 1.33
N ASN A 480 -4.97 82.05 1.68
CA ASN A 480 -4.62 83.47 1.78
C ASN A 480 -3.75 83.75 3.02
N ARG A 481 -3.95 83.02 4.12
CA ARG A 481 -3.06 83.07 5.29
C ARG A 481 -1.65 82.61 4.95
N LEU A 482 -1.53 81.50 4.23
CA LEU A 482 -0.23 80.98 3.77
C LEU A 482 0.49 81.99 2.87
N LYS A 483 -0.25 82.71 2.01
CA LYS A 483 0.30 83.76 1.15
C LYS A 483 0.68 85.03 1.92
N ALA A 484 -0.12 85.42 2.91
CA ALA A 484 0.12 86.64 3.70
C ALA A 484 1.23 86.48 4.75
N GLY A 485 1.65 85.24 5.04
CA GLY A 485 2.65 84.95 6.09
C GLY A 485 2.08 85.01 7.51
N GLY A 486 0.76 85.18 7.69
CA GLY A 486 0.13 85.33 9.00
C GLY A 486 -0.86 86.48 9.02
N CYS A 487 -1.04 87.12 10.18
CA CYS A 487 -2.01 88.21 10.35
C CYS A 487 -1.69 89.42 9.45
N PRO A 488 -2.64 89.89 8.62
CA PRO A 488 -2.41 91.03 7.73
C PRO A 488 -2.22 92.34 8.50
N ASP A 489 -2.83 92.45 9.68
CA ASP A 489 -2.75 93.63 10.54
C ASP A 489 -1.44 93.69 11.36
N CYS A 490 -0.70 92.59 11.42
CA CYS A 490 0.63 92.56 12.03
C CYS A 490 1.71 93.06 11.04
N PRO A 491 2.72 93.81 11.53
CA PRO A 491 3.99 94.02 10.84
C PRO A 491 4.58 92.69 10.35
N ARG A 492 5.22 92.70 9.16
CA ARG A 492 5.68 91.48 8.47
C ARG A 492 6.67 90.66 9.31
N ASP A 493 7.48 91.32 10.11
CA ASP A 493 8.52 90.75 10.97
C ASP A 493 7.98 89.96 12.17
N ILE A 494 6.73 90.20 12.57
CA ILE A 494 6.11 89.52 13.71
C ILE A 494 5.01 88.53 13.32
N ARG A 495 4.88 88.20 12.03
CA ARG A 495 3.87 87.23 11.56
C ARG A 495 4.33 85.80 11.82
N ILE A 496 3.38 84.93 12.20
CA ILE A 496 3.68 83.56 12.69
C ILE A 496 4.26 82.63 11.62
N LEU A 497 4.02 82.90 10.33
CA LEU A 497 4.66 82.15 9.25
C LEU A 497 5.82 82.95 8.67
N PRO A 498 6.95 82.28 8.36
CA PRO A 498 8.06 82.95 7.69
C PRO A 498 7.59 83.54 6.35
N ALA A 499 8.10 84.72 6.01
CA ALA A 499 7.91 85.28 4.68
C ALA A 499 8.47 84.29 3.64
N ARG A 500 7.63 83.93 2.66
CA ARG A 500 8.05 83.11 1.52
C ARG A 500 8.75 83.94 0.46
#